data_AF-A0AAP2BIX0-F1
#
_entry.id   AF-A0AAP2BIX0-F1
#
_cell.length_a   1.000
_cell.length_b   1.000
_cell.length_c   1.000
_cell.angle_alpha   90.00
_cell.angle_beta   90.00
_cell.angle_gamma   90.00
#
_symmetry.space_group_name_H-M   'P 1'
#
loop_
_entity.id
_entity.type
_entity.pdbx_description
1 polymer ?
#
loop_
_entity_poly.entity_id
_entity_poly.type
_entity_poly.pdbx_seq_one_letter_code
_entity_poly.pdbx_strand_id
1 'polypeptide(L)'
;MNISTVNELIQSLENAGELSIKERKYLELAKEFKQLAAENMALKAAIDATIGWQQSTDVENVESVRMLLDINTPATDRIVAEAEARGVEKAIAHLENKFSNIGVQIMNLQWLADSLRGGNGE
;
A
#
# COMPACT_ATOMS: atom_id res chain seq x y z
N MET A 1 -22.40 14.22 -31.06
CA MET A 1 -22.46 14.91 -29.75
C MET A 1 -22.75 16.37 -30.01
N ASN A 2 -23.81 16.94 -29.44
CA ASN A 2 -24.20 18.35 -29.67
C ASN A 2 -23.80 19.21 -28.45
N ILE A 3 -23.80 20.54 -28.62
CA ILE A 3 -23.37 21.49 -27.59
C ILE A 3 -24.30 21.46 -26.35
N SER A 4 -25.59 21.14 -26.50
CA SER A 4 -26.52 20.98 -25.38
C SER A 4 -26.10 19.83 -24.45
N THR A 5 -25.74 18.68 -25.04
CA THR A 5 -25.28 17.51 -24.28
C THR A 5 -23.97 17.79 -23.54
N VAL A 6 -23.09 18.61 -24.11
CA VAL A 6 -21.85 19.05 -23.44
C VAL A 6 -22.16 19.94 -22.25
N ASN A 7 -23.06 20.91 -22.41
CA ASN A 7 -23.43 21.85 -21.35
C ASN A 7 -24.16 21.16 -20.19
N GLU A 8 -25.02 20.19 -20.48
CA GLU A 8 -25.68 19.36 -19.47
C GLU A 8 -24.68 18.51 -18.69
N LEU A 9 -23.66 17.96 -19.37
CA LEU A 9 -22.55 17.23 -18.73
C LEU A 9 -21.72 18.13 -17.82
N ILE A 10 -21.35 19.33 -18.29
CA ILE A 10 -20.60 20.31 -17.49
C ILE A 10 -21.39 20.70 -16.25
N GLN A 11 -22.68 21.04 -16.39
CA GLN A 11 -23.53 21.42 -15.28
C GLN A 11 -23.74 20.25 -14.30
N SER A 12 -23.85 19.02 -14.79
CA SER A 12 -23.93 17.83 -13.95
C SER A 12 -22.63 17.61 -13.17
N LEU A 13 -21.47 17.80 -13.77
CA LEU A 13 -20.17 17.63 -13.12
C LEU A 13 -19.88 18.75 -12.11
N GLU A 14 -20.30 19.99 -12.41
CA GLU A 14 -20.16 21.14 -11.51
C GLU A 14 -21.13 21.07 -10.31
N ASN A 15 -22.37 20.62 -10.52
CA ASN A 15 -23.34 20.43 -9.43
C ASN A 15 -23.09 19.19 -8.58
N ALA A 16 -22.37 18.19 -9.11
CA ALA A 16 -22.11 16.95 -8.38
C ALA A 16 -21.29 17.17 -7.10
N GLY A 17 -20.58 18.31 -6.97
CA GLY A 17 -19.75 18.59 -5.80
C GLY A 17 -18.70 17.48 -5.56
N GLU A 18 -18.38 16.71 -6.59
CA GLU A 18 -17.49 15.58 -6.50
C GLU A 18 -16.06 16.07 -6.28
N LEU A 19 -15.38 15.50 -5.29
CA LEU A 19 -13.97 15.76 -5.09
C LEU A 19 -13.21 15.55 -6.40
N SER A 20 -12.33 16.49 -6.72
CA SER A 20 -11.40 16.32 -7.82
C SER A 20 -10.55 15.06 -7.62
N ILE A 21 -10.04 14.51 -8.73
CA ILE A 21 -9.13 13.36 -8.70
C ILE A 21 -7.96 13.60 -7.73
N LYS A 22 -7.46 14.84 -7.66
CA LYS A 22 -6.37 15.24 -6.77
C LYS A 22 -6.79 15.18 -5.30
N GLU A 23 -7.95 15.73 -4.95
CA GLU A 23 -8.45 15.71 -3.57
C GLU A 23 -8.76 14.29 -3.11
N ARG A 24 -9.33 13.43 -3.99
CA ARG A 24 -9.54 12.01 -3.69
C ARG A 24 -8.23 11.31 -3.34
N LYS A 25 -7.18 11.49 -4.16
CA LYS A 25 -5.85 10.94 -3.89
C LYS A 25 -5.27 11.43 -2.56
N TYR A 26 -5.47 12.70 -2.21
CA TYR A 26 -5.01 13.22 -0.92
C TYR A 26 -5.77 12.62 0.26
N LEU A 27 -7.07 12.41 0.14
CA LEU A 27 -7.85 11.76 1.21
C LEU A 27 -7.45 10.30 1.40
N GLU A 28 -7.23 9.56 0.31
CA GLU A 28 -6.71 8.19 0.37
C GLU A 28 -5.36 8.17 1.08
N LEU A 29 -4.41 9.00 0.63
CA LEU A 29 -3.09 9.11 1.24
C LEU A 29 -3.17 9.49 2.72
N ALA A 30 -4.03 10.44 3.10
CA ALA A 30 -4.22 10.84 4.49
C ALA A 30 -4.78 9.69 5.35
N LYS A 31 -5.63 8.84 4.79
CA LYS A 31 -6.14 7.64 5.47
C LYS A 31 -5.01 6.64 5.74
N GLU A 32 -4.13 6.42 4.76
CA GLU A 32 -2.98 5.53 4.92
C GLU A 32 -2.00 6.06 5.99
N PHE A 33 -1.69 7.35 5.96
CA PHE A 33 -0.84 7.98 6.98
C PHE A 33 -1.43 7.86 8.39
N LYS A 34 -2.75 8.00 8.54
CA LYS A 34 -3.41 7.79 9.84
C LYS A 34 -3.28 6.35 10.32
N GLN A 35 -3.40 5.36 9.43
CA GLN A 35 -3.21 3.95 9.78
C GLN A 35 -1.77 3.67 10.20
N LEU A 36 -0.79 4.14 9.43
CA LEU A 36 0.62 3.99 9.76
C LEU A 36 0.98 4.67 11.10
N ALA A 37 0.43 5.85 11.37
CA ALA A 37 0.63 6.52 12.66
C ALA A 37 0.05 5.72 13.83
N ALA A 38 -1.12 5.09 13.65
CA ALA A 38 -1.71 4.23 14.67
C ALA A 38 -0.84 2.98 14.94
N GLU A 39 -0.31 2.34 13.90
CA GLU A 39 0.63 1.22 14.04
C GLU A 39 1.91 1.63 14.79
N ASN A 40 2.50 2.76 14.44
CA ASN A 40 3.68 3.28 15.11
C ASN A 40 3.43 3.58 16.60
N MET A 41 2.23 4.08 16.95
CA MET A 41 1.85 4.26 18.35
C MET A 41 1.74 2.94 19.10
N ALA A 42 1.14 1.92 18.48
CA ALA A 42 1.02 0.59 19.08
C ALA A 42 2.40 -0.07 19.29
N LEU A 43 3.29 0.02 18.30
CA LEU A 43 4.67 -0.43 18.38
C LEU A 43 5.42 0.29 19.51
N LYS A 44 5.30 1.62 19.61
CA LYS A 44 5.91 2.38 20.68
C LYS A 44 5.41 1.95 22.06
N ALA A 45 4.10 1.77 22.23
CA ALA A 45 3.52 1.33 23.49
C ALA A 45 4.04 -0.05 23.91
N ALA A 46 4.15 -0.99 22.96
CA ALA A 46 4.68 -2.31 23.23
C ALA A 46 6.17 -2.29 23.58
N ILE A 47 6.97 -1.43 22.94
CA ILE A 47 8.38 -1.21 23.28
C ILE A 47 8.50 -0.62 24.69
N ASP A 48 7.73 0.43 25.01
CA ASP A 48 7.77 1.08 26.31
C ASP A 48 7.40 0.08 27.44
N ALA A 49 6.39 -0.77 27.22
CA ALA A 49 6.03 -1.85 28.13
C ALA A 49 7.17 -2.87 28.31
N THR A 50 7.82 -3.26 27.21
CA THR A 50 8.96 -4.21 27.23
C THR A 50 10.15 -3.64 28.01
N ILE A 51 10.47 -2.35 27.83
CA ILE A 51 11.55 -1.70 28.58
C ILE A 51 11.21 -1.64 30.08
N GLY A 52 9.97 -1.30 30.42
CA GLY A 52 9.49 -1.29 31.80
C GLY A 52 9.62 -2.67 32.46
N TRP A 53 9.29 -3.73 31.73
CA TRP A 53 9.50 -5.11 32.16
C TRP A 53 10.99 -5.42 32.39
N GLN A 54 11.86 -5.14 31.41
CA GLN A 54 13.31 -5.42 31.51
C GLN A 54 13.98 -4.71 32.69
N GLN A 55 13.47 -3.53 33.07
CA GLN A 55 13.98 -2.76 34.19
C GLN A 55 13.33 -3.13 35.53
N SER A 56 12.26 -3.94 35.51
CA SER A 56 11.61 -4.37 36.74
C SER A 56 12.47 -5.39 37.49
N THR A 57 12.55 -5.23 38.81
CA THR A 57 13.20 -6.17 39.72
C THR A 57 12.20 -7.18 40.30
N ASP A 58 10.98 -7.17 39.79
CA ASP A 58 9.85 -7.97 40.28
C ASP A 58 9.81 -9.33 39.55
N VAL A 59 9.95 -10.40 40.33
CA VAL A 59 10.13 -11.77 39.83
C VAL A 59 8.81 -12.36 39.32
N GLU A 60 7.66 -11.76 39.69
CA GLU A 60 6.34 -12.17 39.20
C GLU A 60 5.94 -11.51 37.88
N ASN A 61 6.68 -10.50 37.43
CA ASN A 61 6.43 -9.81 36.18
C ASN A 61 6.97 -10.65 35.01
N VAL A 62 6.22 -11.68 34.60
CA VAL A 62 6.58 -12.58 33.50
C VAL A 62 5.80 -12.20 32.23
N GLU A 63 5.86 -10.94 31.82
CA GLU A 63 5.33 -10.55 30.51
C GLU A 63 6.41 -10.79 29.44
N SER A 64 6.21 -11.84 28.65
CA SER A 64 7.20 -12.33 27.70
C SER A 64 7.36 -11.38 26.50
N VAL A 65 8.61 -11.24 26.00
CA VAL A 65 8.98 -10.60 24.71
C VAL A 65 8.10 -11.06 23.52
N ARG A 66 7.38 -12.18 23.68
CA ARG A 66 6.37 -12.68 22.74
C ARG A 66 5.29 -11.67 22.37
N MET A 67 4.97 -10.70 23.24
CA MET A 67 4.02 -9.63 22.91
C MET A 67 4.50 -8.77 21.72
N LEU A 68 5.81 -8.64 21.50
CA LEU A 68 6.39 -7.96 20.33
C LEU A 68 6.35 -8.83 19.06
N LEU A 69 6.36 -10.16 19.19
CA LEU A 69 6.30 -11.09 18.05
C LEU A 69 4.91 -11.15 17.41
N ASP A 70 3.86 -10.86 18.17
CA ASP A 70 2.46 -10.94 17.73
C ASP A 70 1.89 -9.59 17.27
N ILE A 71 2.71 -8.52 17.17
CA ILE A 71 2.23 -7.21 16.70
C ILE A 71 1.96 -7.28 15.20
N ASN A 72 0.68 -7.19 14.84
CA ASN A 72 0.24 -7.11 13.47
C ASN A 72 0.43 -5.68 12.90
N THR A 73 1.04 -5.56 11.72
CA THR A 73 1.32 -4.28 11.05
C THR A 73 0.71 -4.21 9.64
N PRO A 74 -0.62 -4.31 9.50
CA PRO A 74 -1.28 -4.49 8.20
C PRO A 74 -1.10 -3.33 7.20
N ALA A 75 -0.94 -2.09 7.67
CA ALA A 75 -0.64 -0.95 6.81
C ALA A 75 0.80 -1.03 6.29
N THR A 76 1.74 -1.42 7.16
CA THR A 76 3.13 -1.70 6.74
C THR A 76 3.18 -2.82 5.71
N ASP A 77 2.46 -3.93 5.94
CA ASP A 77 2.37 -5.05 5.00
C ASP A 77 1.81 -4.61 3.64
N ARG A 78 0.75 -3.80 3.65
CA ARG A 78 0.17 -3.23 2.42
C ARG A 78 1.17 -2.35 1.66
N ILE A 79 1.94 -1.52 2.37
CA ILE A 79 2.95 -0.64 1.77
C ILE A 79 4.07 -1.47 1.11
N VAL A 80 4.51 -2.55 1.76
CA VAL A 80 5.51 -3.46 1.20
C VAL A 80 4.98 -4.13 -0.07
N ALA A 81 3.78 -4.71 -0.02
CA ALA A 81 3.15 -5.34 -1.18
C ALA A 81 2.97 -4.35 -2.36
N GLU A 82 2.58 -3.10 -2.08
CA GLU A 82 2.47 -2.06 -3.10
C GLU A 82 3.83 -1.67 -3.69
N ALA A 83 4.87 -1.58 -2.86
CA ALA A 83 6.23 -1.30 -3.30
C ALA A 83 6.77 -2.42 -4.21
N GLU A 84 6.54 -3.68 -3.85
CA GLU A 84 6.88 -4.86 -4.65
C GLU A 84 6.14 -4.84 -5.99
N ALA A 85 4.82 -4.62 -5.97
CA ALA A 85 4.01 -4.50 -7.18
C ALA A 85 4.52 -3.38 -8.11
N ARG A 86 4.82 -2.19 -7.58
CA ARG A 86 5.44 -1.09 -8.36
C ARG A 86 6.82 -1.45 -8.89
N GLY A 87 7.59 -2.26 -8.16
CA GLY A 87 8.86 -2.81 -8.63
C GLY A 87 8.68 -3.71 -9.85
N VAL A 88 7.71 -4.62 -9.80
CA VAL A 88 7.33 -5.48 -10.93
C VAL A 88 6.92 -4.63 -12.14
N GLU A 89 6.05 -3.65 -11.95
CA GLU A 89 5.61 -2.77 -13.06
C GLU A 89 6.79 -2.05 -13.72
N LYS A 90 7.72 -1.51 -12.93
CA LYS A 90 8.93 -0.86 -13.46
C LYS A 90 9.82 -1.83 -14.22
N ALA A 91 9.98 -3.06 -13.72
CA ALA A 91 10.78 -4.07 -14.39
C ALA A 91 10.16 -4.48 -15.73
N ILE A 92 8.85 -4.72 -15.77
CA ILE A 92 8.12 -5.08 -16.98
C ILE A 92 8.19 -3.96 -18.02
N ALA A 93 7.91 -2.71 -17.63
CA ALA A 93 8.02 -1.56 -18.53
C ALA A 93 9.44 -1.41 -19.12
N HIS A 94 10.48 -1.70 -18.32
CA HIS A 94 11.87 -1.71 -18.81
C HIS A 94 12.10 -2.83 -19.84
N LEU A 95 11.57 -4.02 -19.60
CA LEU A 95 11.68 -5.16 -20.52
C LEU A 95 10.92 -4.90 -21.82
N GLU A 96 9.70 -4.39 -21.75
CA GLU A 96 8.91 -4.01 -22.93
C GLU A 96 9.66 -3.00 -23.81
N ASN A 97 10.27 -2.00 -23.20
CA ASN A 97 11.07 -1.02 -23.93
C ASN A 97 12.29 -1.69 -24.59
N LYS A 98 13.08 -2.45 -23.82
CA LYS A 98 14.31 -3.09 -24.29
C LYS A 98 14.07 -4.11 -25.41
N PHE A 99 12.96 -4.85 -25.35
CA PHE A 99 12.64 -5.91 -26.29
C PHE A 99 11.59 -5.51 -27.34
N SER A 100 11.20 -4.23 -27.38
CA SER A 100 10.26 -3.67 -28.38
C SER A 100 10.59 -4.03 -29.83
N ASN A 101 11.88 -4.19 -30.15
CA ASN A 101 12.38 -4.50 -31.49
C ASN A 101 12.62 -6.00 -31.76
N ILE A 102 12.47 -6.87 -30.75
CA ILE A 102 12.82 -8.30 -30.83
C ILE A 102 11.55 -9.18 -30.84
N GLY A 103 10.36 -8.57 -30.78
CA GLY A 103 9.09 -9.29 -30.92
C GLY A 103 8.74 -10.14 -29.70
N VAL A 104 9.23 -9.79 -28.50
CA VAL A 104 8.75 -10.41 -27.26
C VAL A 104 7.23 -10.14 -27.17
N GLN A 105 6.45 -11.21 -27.11
CA GLN A 105 4.99 -11.10 -27.02
C GLN A 105 4.61 -10.46 -25.68
N ILE A 106 3.85 -9.37 -25.72
CA ILE A 106 3.32 -8.66 -24.55
C ILE A 106 2.62 -9.62 -23.58
N MET A 107 1.95 -10.66 -24.10
CA MET A 107 1.31 -11.71 -23.29
C MET A 107 2.29 -12.45 -22.35
N ASN A 108 3.56 -12.63 -22.74
CA ASN A 108 4.54 -13.36 -21.93
C ASN A 108 5.05 -12.49 -20.76
N LEU A 109 5.17 -11.18 -20.96
CA LEU A 109 5.57 -10.24 -19.92
C LEU A 109 4.44 -9.96 -18.92
N GLN A 110 3.19 -9.92 -19.38
CA GLN A 110 2.04 -9.80 -18.47
C GLN A 110 1.90 -11.03 -17.58
N TRP A 111 2.06 -12.24 -18.15
CA TRP A 111 2.09 -13.47 -17.35
C TRP A 111 3.22 -13.47 -16.31
N LEU A 112 4.42 -13.02 -16.69
CA LEU A 112 5.54 -12.87 -15.75
C LEU A 112 5.20 -11.87 -14.64
N ALA A 113 4.57 -10.75 -14.97
CA ALA A 113 4.14 -9.75 -14.00
C ALA A 113 3.18 -10.35 -12.96
N ASP A 114 2.18 -11.10 -13.43
CA ASP A 114 1.17 -11.72 -12.58
C ASP A 114 1.80 -12.83 -11.70
N SER A 115 2.73 -13.61 -12.25
CA SER A 115 3.50 -14.62 -11.49
C SER A 115 4.37 -13.98 -10.41
N LEU A 116 4.99 -12.84 -10.67
CA LEU A 116 5.83 -12.12 -9.69
C LEU A 116 4.99 -11.45 -8.59
N ARG A 117 3.76 -11.00 -8.89
CA ARG A 117 2.85 -10.42 -7.91
C ARG A 117 2.13 -11.45 -7.04
N GLY A 118 1.84 -12.62 -7.59
CA GLY A 118 1.13 -13.68 -6.89
C GLY A 118 1.94 -14.35 -5.79
N GLY A 119 3.27 -14.18 -5.80
CA GLY A 119 4.19 -15.10 -5.15
C GLY A 119 4.06 -16.49 -5.81
N ASN A 120 5.16 -17.24 -5.90
CA ASN A 120 5.00 -18.66 -6.23
C ASN A 120 4.14 -19.27 -5.13
N GLY A 121 2.91 -19.67 -5.46
CA GLY A 121 2.09 -20.48 -4.59
C GLY A 121 2.78 -21.82 -4.40
N GLU A 122 3.57 -21.93 -3.33
CA GLU A 122 4.02 -23.16 -2.67
C GLU A 122 3.97 -22.96 -1.16
#